data_AF-A0A124ETC0-F1
#
_entry.id   AF-A0A124ETC0-F1
#
_cell.length_a   1.000
_cell.length_b   1.000
_cell.length_c   1.000
_cell.angle_alpha   90.00
_cell.angle_beta   90.00
_cell.angle_gamma   90.00
#
_symmetry.space_group_name_H-M   'P 1'
#
loop_
_entity.id
_entity.type
_entity.pdbx_description
1 polymer ?
#
loop_
_entity_poly.entity_id
_entity_poly.type
_entity_poly.pdbx_seq_one_letter_code
_entity_poly.pdbx_strand_id
1 'polypeptide(L)'
;MLAIDMLPGGHGDALILEYGLKADIRRLLIDGGTAHSWETGVRPALLQKLPARRLEAFVVTHIDEDHIGGSLRILVDPDLRHLIDTVWFNGYKHCDPDYRDDVLGPVDGERLTSKIVDGGFRWNSGFPNPVQDGVGGAAVIPDSSALPAVELPGGAVLRLLSPTQPKLTSLAKEWRKVVVKAGLKPGEGTSLEGRPPPRHAPAAEPLPPGSRGAGGGSTPASPARANPNSSHPDTRERRWTRFL
;
A
#
# COMPACT_ATOMS: atom_id res chain seq x y z
N MET A 1 -15.52 3.88 21.19
CA MET A 1 -14.89 2.64 20.72
C MET A 1 -13.77 3.03 19.77
N LEU A 2 -12.71 2.24 19.73
CA LEU A 2 -11.73 2.20 18.65
C LEU A 2 -11.43 0.72 18.42
N ALA A 3 -11.50 0.27 17.17
CA ALA A 3 -11.19 -1.10 16.75
C ALA A 3 -10.41 -1.05 15.44
N ILE A 4 -9.54 -2.03 15.23
CA ILE A 4 -8.72 -2.17 14.02
C ILE A 4 -8.85 -3.62 13.54
N ASP A 5 -9.31 -3.79 12.30
CA ASP A 5 -9.36 -5.06 11.60
C ASP A 5 -8.26 -5.10 10.54
N MET A 6 -7.39 -6.12 10.59
CA MET A 6 -6.48 -6.42 9.49
C MET A 6 -7.24 -7.26 8.44
N LEU A 7 -7.27 -6.81 7.19
CA LEU A 7 -7.83 -7.55 6.07
C LEU A 7 -6.75 -8.46 5.43
N PRO A 8 -7.11 -9.47 4.63
CA PRO A 8 -6.14 -10.38 4.02
C PRO A 8 -5.41 -9.74 2.82
N GLY A 9 -4.53 -8.75 3.04
CA GLY A 9 -3.79 -7.99 2.01
C GLY A 9 -2.61 -8.72 1.31
N GLY A 10 -2.32 -9.96 1.71
CA GLY A 10 -1.20 -10.74 1.19
C GLY A 10 0.10 -10.46 1.93
N HIS A 11 1.03 -9.72 1.32
CA HIS A 11 2.34 -9.41 1.90
C HIS A 11 2.52 -7.96 2.38
N GLY A 12 1.57 -7.08 2.06
CA GLY A 12 1.48 -5.71 2.58
C GLY A 12 0.09 -5.42 3.16
N ASP A 13 -0.13 -4.17 3.60
CA ASP A 13 -1.23 -3.85 4.50
C ASP A 13 -2.58 -3.55 3.82
N ALA A 14 -3.65 -3.86 4.55
CA ALA A 14 -5.03 -3.47 4.27
C ALA A 14 -5.80 -3.46 5.60
N LEU A 15 -6.23 -2.29 6.08
CA LEU A 15 -6.77 -2.11 7.44
C LEU A 15 -8.12 -1.37 7.43
N ILE A 16 -9.09 -1.82 8.22
CA ILE A 16 -10.26 -1.02 8.58
C ILE A 16 -10.11 -0.55 10.03
N LEU A 17 -10.30 0.75 10.27
CA LEU A 17 -10.47 1.28 11.62
C LEU A 17 -11.95 1.67 11.83
N GLU A 18 -12.58 1.11 12.86
CA GLU A 18 -13.89 1.56 13.34
C GLU A 18 -13.74 2.42 14.59
N TYR A 19 -14.41 3.57 14.66
CA TYR A 19 -14.36 4.48 15.81
C TYR A 19 -15.70 5.18 16.03
N GLY A 20 -15.87 5.83 17.19
CA GLY A 20 -17.11 6.53 17.58
C GLY A 20 -17.89 5.83 18.70
N LEU A 21 -19.20 6.09 18.82
CA LEU A 21 -20.01 5.67 19.97
C LEU A 21 -21.41 5.18 19.57
N LYS A 22 -21.81 4.05 20.16
CA LYS A 22 -23.14 3.41 19.99
C LYS A 22 -23.49 3.18 18.52
N ALA A 23 -24.38 3.99 17.95
CA ALA A 23 -24.83 3.88 16.56
C ALA A 23 -23.99 4.74 15.59
N ASP A 24 -23.30 5.77 16.08
CA ASP A 24 -22.40 6.61 15.27
C ASP A 24 -21.01 5.96 15.20
N ILE A 25 -20.93 4.84 14.47
CA ILE A 25 -19.68 4.13 14.18
C ILE A 25 -19.17 4.52 12.80
N ARG A 26 -18.09 5.28 12.80
CA ARG A 26 -17.38 5.85 11.66
C ARG A 26 -16.18 4.98 11.28
N ARG A 27 -15.70 5.12 10.04
CA ARG A 27 -14.73 4.20 9.45
C ARG A 27 -13.65 4.90 8.65
N LEU A 28 -12.45 4.36 8.73
CA LEU A 28 -11.36 4.60 7.79
C LEU A 28 -10.99 3.26 7.13
N LEU A 29 -10.57 3.34 5.87
CA LEU A 29 -9.82 2.28 5.19
C LEU A 29 -8.40 2.78 4.99
N ILE A 30 -7.40 1.94 5.27
CA ILE A 30 -5.97 2.24 5.02
C ILE A 30 -5.41 1.12 4.15
N ASP A 31 -4.89 1.50 2.99
CA ASP A 31 -4.36 0.64 1.94
C ASP A 31 -5.33 -0.47 1.46
N GLY A 32 -4.88 -1.26 0.50
CA GLY A 32 -5.69 -2.30 -0.16
C GLY A 32 -4.96 -3.61 -0.39
N GLY A 33 -3.75 -3.77 0.14
CA GLY A 33 -2.90 -4.94 -0.07
C GLY A 33 -2.36 -5.07 -1.49
N THR A 34 -1.69 -6.20 -1.74
CA THR A 34 -1.20 -6.62 -3.07
C THR A 34 -2.35 -6.74 -4.08
N ALA A 35 -2.08 -6.51 -5.37
CA ALA A 35 -3.08 -6.69 -6.42
C ALA A 35 -3.58 -8.15 -6.53
N HIS A 36 -2.79 -9.12 -6.06
CA HIS A 36 -3.17 -10.53 -6.02
C HIS A 36 -4.15 -10.87 -4.89
N SER A 37 -4.08 -10.17 -3.75
CA SER A 37 -4.95 -10.39 -2.59
C SER A 37 -6.40 -9.93 -2.76
N TRP A 38 -6.67 -9.16 -3.82
CA TRP A 38 -7.92 -8.45 -4.03
C TRP A 38 -9.15 -9.37 -4.05
N GLU A 39 -9.25 -10.27 -5.02
CA GLU A 39 -10.47 -11.06 -5.28
C GLU A 39 -10.79 -12.07 -4.16
N THR A 40 -9.77 -12.64 -3.52
CA THR A 40 -9.92 -13.73 -2.55
C THR A 40 -9.80 -13.29 -1.09
N GLY A 41 -9.28 -12.09 -0.83
CA GLY A 41 -9.02 -11.58 0.52
C GLY A 41 -9.70 -10.25 0.80
N VAL A 42 -9.20 -9.17 0.19
CA VAL A 42 -9.59 -7.80 0.55
C VAL A 42 -11.01 -7.45 0.11
N ARG A 43 -11.40 -7.78 -1.13
CA ARG A 43 -12.76 -7.53 -1.65
C ARG A 43 -13.86 -8.21 -0.82
N PRO A 44 -13.86 -9.54 -0.57
CA PRO A 44 -14.91 -10.18 0.21
C PRO A 44 -14.96 -9.69 1.66
N ALA A 45 -13.81 -9.39 2.28
CA ALA A 45 -13.77 -8.85 3.65
C ALA A 45 -14.34 -7.42 3.73
N LEU A 46 -14.10 -6.57 2.74
CA LEU A 46 -14.72 -5.25 2.63
C LEU A 46 -16.24 -5.36 2.47
N LEU A 47 -16.73 -6.18 1.55
CA LEU A 47 -18.16 -6.37 1.32
C LEU A 47 -18.90 -6.90 2.57
N GLN A 48 -18.27 -7.80 3.33
CA GLN A 48 -18.81 -8.29 4.60
C GLN A 48 -18.89 -7.19 5.68
N LYS A 49 -17.87 -6.33 5.77
CA LYS A 49 -17.78 -5.29 6.82
C LYS A 49 -18.48 -3.98 6.47
N LEU A 50 -18.72 -3.71 5.18
CA LEU A 50 -19.22 -2.42 4.67
C LEU A 50 -20.56 -2.45 3.88
N PRO A 51 -21.55 -3.36 4.13
CA PRO A 51 -22.66 -3.64 3.19
C PRO A 51 -23.60 -2.47 2.82
N ALA A 52 -23.50 -1.32 3.50
CA ALA A 52 -24.00 -0.01 3.05
C ALA A 52 -23.29 1.13 3.81
N ARG A 53 -22.03 0.93 4.21
CA ARG A 53 -21.37 1.73 5.26
C ARG A 53 -20.31 2.67 4.68
N ARG A 54 -20.57 3.97 4.74
CA ARG A 54 -19.63 5.03 4.37
C ARG A 54 -18.29 4.92 5.11
N LEU A 55 -17.22 5.16 4.36
CA LEU A 55 -15.86 5.42 4.82
C LEU A 55 -15.66 6.95 4.85
N GLU A 56 -15.23 7.49 5.98
CA GLU A 56 -14.98 8.93 6.12
C GLU A 56 -13.74 9.35 5.33
N ALA A 57 -12.73 8.47 5.25
CA ALA A 57 -11.64 8.56 4.28
C ALA A 57 -11.13 7.17 3.89
N PHE A 58 -10.61 7.07 2.67
CA PHE A 58 -9.71 5.99 2.25
C PHE A 58 -8.29 6.56 2.13
N VAL A 59 -7.36 6.03 2.91
CA VAL A 59 -5.95 6.46 2.93
C VAL A 59 -5.12 5.46 2.14
N VAL A 60 -4.27 5.94 1.24
CA VAL A 60 -3.21 5.13 0.61
C VAL A 60 -1.86 5.71 1.06
N THR A 61 -1.06 4.91 1.76
CA THR A 61 0.07 5.37 2.56
C THR A 61 1.32 5.62 1.73
N HIS A 62 1.63 4.72 0.78
CA HIS A 62 2.73 4.85 -0.19
C HIS A 62 2.39 4.13 -1.51
N ILE A 63 3.37 4.02 -2.42
CA ILE A 63 3.19 3.61 -3.82
C ILE A 63 3.74 2.21 -4.14
N ASP A 64 4.06 1.42 -3.12
CA ASP A 64 4.59 0.06 -3.31
C ASP A 64 3.44 -0.93 -3.57
N GLU A 65 3.69 -1.92 -4.44
CA GLU A 65 2.64 -2.78 -5.05
C GLU A 65 1.80 -3.52 -4.01
N ASP A 66 2.42 -3.86 -2.88
CA ASP A 66 1.83 -4.57 -1.75
C ASP A 66 0.89 -3.72 -0.89
N HIS A 67 0.79 -2.41 -1.15
CA HIS A 67 -0.18 -1.48 -0.54
C HIS A 67 -1.12 -0.86 -1.60
N ILE A 68 -0.57 -0.44 -2.75
CA ILE A 68 -1.32 0.26 -3.81
C ILE A 68 -2.08 -0.71 -4.74
N GLY A 69 -1.65 -1.97 -4.87
CA GLY A 69 -2.16 -2.91 -5.86
C GLY A 69 -3.67 -3.19 -5.76
N GLY A 70 -4.17 -3.44 -4.56
CA GLY A 70 -5.61 -3.53 -4.28
C GLY A 70 -6.29 -2.17 -4.13
N SER A 71 -5.56 -1.12 -3.74
CA SER A 71 -6.06 0.27 -3.71
C SER A 71 -6.54 0.74 -5.08
N LEU A 72 -5.84 0.34 -6.15
CA LEU A 72 -6.23 0.54 -7.55
C LEU A 72 -7.51 -0.19 -7.96
N ARG A 73 -7.95 -1.20 -7.21
CA ARG A 73 -9.19 -1.95 -7.43
C ARG A 73 -10.34 -1.30 -6.65
N ILE A 74 -10.12 -0.95 -5.38
CA ILE A 74 -11.10 -0.31 -4.49
C ILE A 74 -11.77 0.92 -5.15
N LEU A 75 -10.99 1.82 -5.78
CA LEU A 75 -11.53 3.04 -6.40
C LEU A 75 -12.41 2.80 -7.64
N VAL A 76 -12.33 1.63 -8.28
CA VAL A 76 -13.12 1.30 -9.49
C VAL A 76 -14.17 0.22 -9.26
N ASP A 77 -14.19 -0.40 -8.07
CA ASP A 77 -15.17 -1.41 -7.71
C ASP A 77 -16.57 -0.77 -7.53
N PRO A 78 -17.62 -1.24 -8.22
CA PRO A 78 -18.94 -0.60 -8.18
C PRO A 78 -19.60 -0.67 -6.79
N ASP A 79 -19.36 -1.76 -6.06
CA ASP A 79 -19.98 -2.05 -4.77
C ASP A 79 -19.31 -1.26 -3.62
N LEU A 80 -18.11 -0.73 -3.85
CA LEU A 80 -17.29 -0.07 -2.81
C LEU A 80 -16.96 1.39 -3.11
N ARG A 81 -16.78 1.79 -4.38
CA ARG A 81 -16.37 3.17 -4.76
C ARG A 81 -17.32 4.24 -4.21
N HIS A 82 -18.61 3.93 -4.14
CA HIS A 82 -19.67 4.85 -3.74
C HIS A 82 -19.75 5.07 -2.21
N LEU A 83 -18.96 4.33 -1.43
CA LEU A 83 -18.89 4.44 0.02
C LEU A 83 -17.81 5.44 0.51
N ILE A 84 -16.92 5.91 -0.36
CA ILE A 84 -15.73 6.71 -0.01
C ILE A 84 -16.04 8.21 -0.13
N ASP A 85 -15.91 8.98 0.96
CA ASP A 85 -16.16 10.43 0.95
C ASP A 85 -14.93 11.29 0.54
N THR A 86 -13.72 10.86 0.89
CA THR A 86 -12.45 11.44 0.42
C THR A 86 -11.36 10.37 0.31
N VAL A 87 -10.43 10.57 -0.63
CA VAL A 87 -9.19 9.78 -0.76
C VAL A 87 -8.01 10.64 -0.30
N TRP A 88 -7.19 10.10 0.59
CA TRP A 88 -5.96 10.71 1.10
C TRP A 88 -4.75 9.96 0.53
N PHE A 89 -3.99 10.64 -0.33
CA PHE A 89 -2.84 10.05 -1.04
C PHE A 89 -1.89 11.14 -1.54
N ASN A 90 -0.60 11.03 -1.23
CA ASN A 90 0.43 11.92 -1.78
C ASN A 90 0.84 11.49 -3.19
N GLY A 91 -0.06 11.68 -4.17
CA GLY A 91 0.30 11.56 -5.59
C GLY A 91 1.21 12.70 -6.06
N TYR A 92 1.82 12.58 -7.23
CA TYR A 92 2.93 13.42 -7.71
C TYR A 92 2.84 14.93 -7.41
N LYS A 93 1.65 15.52 -7.59
CA LYS A 93 1.35 16.94 -7.35
C LYS A 93 1.64 17.42 -5.93
N HIS A 94 1.68 16.50 -4.96
CA HIS A 94 1.99 16.77 -3.55
C HIS A 94 3.47 16.61 -3.21
N CYS A 95 4.27 16.09 -4.14
CA CYS A 95 5.64 15.64 -3.86
C CYS A 95 6.72 16.55 -4.44
N ASP A 96 6.52 17.14 -5.64
CA ASP A 96 7.59 17.80 -6.41
C ASP A 96 7.51 19.32 -6.45
N PRO A 97 8.53 20.02 -5.92
CA PRO A 97 8.85 21.38 -6.35
C PRO A 97 9.97 21.43 -7.41
N ASP A 98 11.10 20.71 -7.20
CA ASP A 98 12.30 20.78 -8.07
C ASP A 98 13.29 19.57 -7.93
N TYR A 99 12.77 18.35 -8.04
CA TYR A 99 13.28 17.23 -8.86
C TYR A 99 14.63 16.44 -8.63
N ARG A 100 14.66 15.16 -9.09
CA ARG A 100 15.80 14.23 -9.50
C ARG A 100 15.95 12.79 -8.89
N ASP A 101 15.40 11.76 -9.56
CA ASP A 101 15.85 10.33 -9.69
C ASP A 101 15.49 9.29 -8.57
N ASP A 102 15.21 7.95 -8.74
CA ASP A 102 14.95 7.05 -9.93
C ASP A 102 13.99 5.75 -9.86
N VAL A 103 13.22 5.40 -8.79
CA VAL A 103 12.65 4.01 -8.51
C VAL A 103 11.12 3.74 -8.78
N LEU A 104 10.63 2.47 -8.76
CA LEU A 104 9.53 1.82 -9.58
C LEU A 104 8.00 1.93 -9.25
N GLY A 105 7.54 2.15 -8.01
CA GLY A 105 6.09 2.39 -7.72
C GLY A 105 5.35 3.58 -8.41
N PRO A 106 6.03 4.62 -8.96
CA PRO A 106 5.41 5.83 -9.51
C PRO A 106 4.32 5.68 -10.55
N VAL A 107 4.45 4.71 -11.47
CA VAL A 107 3.43 4.51 -12.52
C VAL A 107 2.10 4.12 -11.89
N ASP A 108 2.14 3.38 -10.78
CA ASP A 108 0.93 2.94 -10.08
C ASP A 108 0.32 4.07 -9.24
N GLY A 109 1.15 5.00 -8.77
CA GLY A 109 0.71 6.29 -8.24
C GLY A 109 0.04 7.20 -9.29
N GLU A 110 0.47 7.17 -10.55
CA GLU A 110 -0.23 7.85 -11.65
C GLU A 110 -1.57 7.18 -11.97
N ARG A 111 -1.66 5.83 -11.95
CA ARG A 111 -2.97 5.14 -12.09
C ARG A 111 -3.94 5.55 -11.00
N LEU A 112 -3.45 5.62 -9.75
CA LEU A 112 -4.27 6.00 -8.61
C LEU A 112 -4.72 7.47 -8.75
N THR A 113 -3.83 8.34 -9.24
CA THR A 113 -4.15 9.72 -9.61
C THR A 113 -5.30 9.79 -10.64
N SER A 114 -5.24 9.02 -11.74
CA SER A 114 -6.36 8.92 -12.69
C SER A 114 -7.64 8.42 -12.01
N LYS A 115 -7.58 7.31 -11.26
CA LYS A 115 -8.77 6.74 -10.59
C LYS A 115 -9.41 7.69 -9.57
N ILE A 116 -8.61 8.54 -8.91
CA ILE A 116 -9.09 9.60 -8.01
C ILE A 116 -9.83 10.69 -8.82
N VAL A 117 -9.22 11.17 -9.91
CA VAL A 117 -9.77 12.24 -10.75
C VAL A 117 -10.99 11.79 -11.56
N ASP A 118 -10.87 10.69 -12.31
CA ASP A 118 -11.93 10.10 -13.14
C ASP A 118 -13.11 9.57 -12.30
N GLY A 119 -12.83 9.21 -11.04
CA GLY A 119 -13.85 8.83 -10.06
C GLY A 119 -14.61 10.00 -9.45
N GLY A 120 -14.09 11.23 -9.57
CA GLY A 120 -14.67 12.44 -8.95
C GLY A 120 -14.48 12.50 -7.43
N PHE A 121 -13.48 11.80 -6.87
CA PHE A 121 -13.26 11.73 -5.43
C PHE A 121 -12.66 13.04 -4.89
N ARG A 122 -13.04 13.45 -3.68
CA ARG A 122 -12.37 14.56 -2.98
C ARG A 122 -10.97 14.14 -2.60
N TRP A 123 -9.95 14.78 -3.16
CA TRP A 123 -8.55 14.40 -2.94
C TRP A 123 -7.89 15.27 -1.87
N ASN A 124 -7.35 14.65 -0.82
CA ASN A 124 -6.68 15.28 0.32
C ASN A 124 -7.52 16.38 1.02
N SER A 125 -8.85 16.35 0.90
CA SER A 125 -9.70 17.36 1.54
C SER A 125 -9.58 17.27 3.06
N GLY A 126 -9.12 18.36 3.67
CA GLY A 126 -8.72 18.45 5.09
C GLY A 126 -7.27 18.89 5.28
N PHE A 127 -6.38 18.67 4.32
CA PHE A 127 -4.98 19.12 4.39
C PHE A 127 -4.81 20.58 3.93
N PRO A 128 -4.08 21.42 4.71
CA PRO A 128 -3.88 22.84 4.38
C PRO A 128 -2.88 23.04 3.24
N ASN A 129 -2.93 24.22 2.61
CA ASN A 129 -2.15 24.60 1.41
C ASN A 129 -2.52 23.78 0.16
N PRO A 130 -3.71 23.99 -0.43
CA PRO A 130 -4.16 23.34 -1.66
C PRO A 130 -3.14 23.41 -2.80
N VAL A 131 -2.88 22.28 -3.49
CA VAL A 131 -1.94 22.24 -4.62
C VAL A 131 -2.57 22.64 -5.97
N GLN A 132 -3.91 22.64 -6.06
CA GLN A 132 -4.70 23.18 -7.15
C GLN A 132 -6.16 23.34 -6.72
N ASP A 133 -7.00 23.97 -7.54
CA ASP A 133 -8.44 23.98 -7.34
C ASP A 133 -8.99 22.54 -7.19
N GLY A 134 -9.81 22.34 -6.14
CA GLY A 134 -10.45 21.07 -5.82
C GLY A 134 -9.57 20.00 -5.14
N VAL A 135 -8.25 20.22 -4.98
CA VAL A 135 -7.32 19.26 -4.34
C VAL A 135 -6.68 19.89 -3.12
N GLY A 136 -6.71 19.19 -1.99
CA GLY A 136 -6.08 19.64 -0.74
C GLY A 136 -4.55 19.72 -0.81
N GLY A 137 -3.94 20.02 0.34
CA GLY A 137 -2.48 20.02 0.44
C GLY A 137 -1.86 18.62 0.52
N ALA A 138 -0.53 18.58 0.60
CA ALA A 138 0.19 17.36 0.88
C ALA A 138 -0.06 16.88 2.32
N ALA A 139 -0.23 15.57 2.51
CA ALA A 139 -0.14 14.95 3.82
C ALA A 139 1.35 14.90 4.22
N VAL A 140 1.86 16.00 4.79
CA VAL A 140 3.27 16.19 5.15
C VAL A 140 3.42 16.68 6.59
N ILE A 141 4.43 16.20 7.32
CA ILE A 141 4.82 16.79 8.59
C ILE A 141 5.77 17.98 8.33
N PRO A 142 5.52 19.17 8.91
CA PRO A 142 6.44 20.30 8.82
C PRO A 142 7.70 20.02 9.64
N ASP A 143 8.78 20.77 9.38
CA ASP A 143 10.03 20.71 10.14
C ASP A 143 9.92 21.36 11.55
N SER A 144 8.74 21.27 12.18
CA SER A 144 8.42 21.80 13.51
C SER A 144 8.21 20.66 14.51
N SER A 145 8.29 20.95 15.81
CA SER A 145 8.02 19.97 16.88
C SER A 145 6.55 19.55 17.01
N ALA A 146 5.62 20.21 16.30
CA ALA A 146 4.21 19.88 16.30
C ALA A 146 3.84 18.96 15.11
N LEU A 147 3.51 17.71 15.41
CA LEU A 147 2.96 16.77 14.43
C LEU A 147 1.56 17.24 13.97
N PRO A 148 1.24 17.22 12.66
CA PRO A 148 -0.08 17.58 12.17
C PRO A 148 -1.18 16.72 12.78
N ALA A 149 -2.26 17.36 13.19
CA ALA A 149 -3.47 16.73 13.69
C ALA A 149 -4.62 17.05 12.72
N VAL A 150 -5.30 16.02 12.24
CA VAL A 150 -6.55 16.14 11.48
C VAL A 150 -7.68 15.68 12.39
N GLU A 151 -8.61 16.60 12.69
CA GLU A 151 -9.84 16.24 13.38
C GLU A 151 -10.79 15.54 12.41
N LEU A 152 -11.21 14.34 12.79
CA LEU A 152 -12.18 13.54 12.06
C LEU A 152 -13.60 13.80 12.58
N PRO A 153 -14.64 13.64 11.75
CA PRO A 153 -16.03 13.63 12.21
C PRO A 153 -16.21 12.69 13.41
N GLY A 154 -16.99 13.12 14.41
CA GLY A 154 -17.13 12.38 15.68
C GLY A 154 -15.98 12.57 16.68
N GLY A 155 -15.02 13.45 16.42
CA GLY A 155 -14.04 13.91 17.42
C GLY A 155 -12.84 13.00 17.64
N ALA A 156 -12.58 12.05 16.72
CA ALA A 156 -11.29 11.35 16.70
C ALA A 156 -10.20 12.27 16.09
N VAL A 157 -8.97 12.14 16.57
CA VAL A 157 -7.84 12.94 16.08
C VAL A 157 -6.81 12.02 15.46
N LEU A 158 -6.60 12.15 14.14
CA LEU A 158 -5.54 11.46 13.43
C LEU A 158 -4.27 12.32 13.47
N ARG A 159 -3.15 11.74 13.91
CA ARG A 159 -1.84 12.40 13.92
C ARG A 159 -0.97 11.87 12.80
N LEU A 160 -0.49 12.76 11.93
CA LEU A 160 0.44 12.39 10.87
C LEU A 160 1.85 12.28 11.46
N LEU A 161 2.50 11.12 11.29
CA LEU A 161 3.85 10.84 11.83
C LEU A 161 4.95 10.97 10.77
N SER A 162 4.58 10.90 9.49
CA SER A 162 5.44 10.89 8.31
C SER A 162 4.55 11.08 7.07
N PRO A 163 5.09 11.41 5.88
CA PRO A 163 6.48 11.80 5.57
C PRO A 163 6.81 13.26 5.94
N THR A 164 8.11 13.58 6.00
CA THR A 164 8.61 14.97 6.07
C THR A 164 8.71 15.59 4.67
N GLN A 165 8.82 16.92 4.57
CA GLN A 165 8.99 17.57 3.26
C GLN A 165 10.24 17.08 2.49
N PRO A 166 11.43 16.88 3.10
CA PRO A 166 12.55 16.26 2.40
C PRO A 166 12.26 14.85 1.88
N LYS A 167 11.49 14.03 2.61
CA LYS A 167 11.06 12.69 2.14
C LYS A 167 10.10 12.80 0.93
N LEU A 168 9.14 13.72 0.95
CA LEU A 168 8.23 13.93 -0.20
C LEU A 168 8.97 14.44 -1.44
N THR A 169 9.83 15.45 -1.28
CA THR A 169 10.69 15.92 -2.36
C THR A 169 11.51 14.75 -2.92
N SER A 170 12.14 13.95 -2.04
CA SER A 170 12.89 12.75 -2.43
C SER A 170 12.04 11.65 -3.07
N LEU A 171 10.72 11.60 -2.86
CA LEU A 171 9.83 10.65 -3.56
C LEU A 171 9.47 11.16 -4.96
N ALA A 172 9.20 12.46 -5.10
CA ALA A 172 8.97 13.10 -6.39
C ALA A 172 10.15 12.95 -7.34
N LYS A 173 11.37 13.08 -6.80
CA LYS A 173 12.63 12.78 -7.46
C LYS A 173 12.56 11.42 -8.17
N GLU A 174 12.31 10.36 -7.42
CA GLU A 174 12.13 8.99 -7.92
C GLU A 174 11.02 8.92 -8.98
N TRP A 175 9.93 9.63 -8.72
CA TRP A 175 8.67 9.49 -9.44
C TRP A 175 8.71 9.86 -10.92
N ARG A 176 9.04 11.10 -11.26
CA ARG A 176 8.99 11.55 -12.68
C ARG A 176 9.94 10.75 -13.57
N LYS A 177 11.03 10.19 -13.04
CA LYS A 177 12.03 9.44 -13.81
C LYS A 177 11.44 8.15 -14.36
N VAL A 178 10.74 7.39 -13.55
CA VAL A 178 10.06 6.16 -14.00
C VAL A 178 8.87 6.48 -14.90
N VAL A 179 8.08 7.50 -14.57
CA VAL A 179 6.92 7.92 -15.39
C VAL A 179 7.36 8.39 -16.79
N VAL A 180 8.36 9.27 -16.89
CA VAL A 180 8.91 9.72 -18.19
C VAL A 180 9.58 8.58 -18.95
N LYS A 181 10.28 7.66 -18.26
CA LYS A 181 10.86 6.45 -18.87
C LYS A 181 9.78 5.48 -19.41
N ALA A 182 8.57 5.52 -18.85
CA ALA A 182 7.39 4.82 -19.36
C ALA A 182 6.64 5.59 -20.48
N GLY A 183 7.15 6.75 -20.91
CA GLY A 183 6.52 7.59 -21.95
C GLY A 183 5.36 8.44 -21.45
N LEU A 184 5.20 8.60 -20.13
CA LEU A 184 4.10 9.32 -19.49
C LEU A 184 4.51 10.71 -19.00
N LYS A 185 3.53 11.57 -18.73
CA LYS A 185 3.73 12.89 -18.11
C LYS A 185 3.34 12.84 -16.61
N PRO A 186 4.26 13.21 -15.69
CA PRO A 186 4.00 13.16 -14.25
C PRO A 186 2.88 14.09 -13.80
N GLY A 187 2.04 13.62 -12.88
CA GLY A 187 0.93 14.35 -12.31
C GLY A 187 -0.30 14.47 -13.22
N GLU A 188 -0.30 13.89 -14.42
CA GLU A 188 -1.48 13.81 -15.29
C GLU A 188 -2.24 12.49 -15.15
N GLY A 189 -1.71 11.54 -14.37
CA GLY A 189 -2.25 10.21 -14.25
C GLY A 189 -1.87 9.29 -15.42
N THR A 190 -2.39 8.05 -15.42
CA THR A 190 -2.25 7.15 -16.57
C THR A 190 -3.34 6.10 -16.66
N SER A 191 -3.74 5.81 -17.90
CA SER A 191 -4.61 4.70 -18.29
C SER A 191 -3.85 3.49 -18.87
N LEU A 192 -2.51 3.54 -18.96
CA LEU A 192 -1.73 2.34 -19.30
C LEU A 192 -2.00 1.24 -18.27
N GLU A 193 -2.06 -0.03 -18.68
CA GLU A 193 -2.32 -1.16 -17.77
C GLU A 193 -1.06 -1.65 -17.02
N GLY A 194 -1.29 -2.43 -15.96
CA GLY A 194 -0.25 -2.86 -15.03
C GLY A 194 0.67 -3.90 -15.66
N ARG A 195 1.97 -3.87 -15.35
CA ARG A 195 2.75 -5.10 -15.47
C ARG A 195 2.23 -6.05 -14.37
N PRO A 196 1.68 -7.22 -14.70
CA PRO A 196 1.19 -8.13 -13.67
C PRO A 196 2.33 -8.51 -12.72
N PRO A 197 2.06 -8.66 -11.41
CA PRO A 197 3.09 -8.95 -10.43
C PRO A 197 3.89 -10.21 -10.82
N PRO A 198 5.18 -10.29 -10.47
CA PRO A 198 5.99 -11.46 -10.76
C PRO A 198 5.32 -12.69 -10.16
N ARG A 199 5.12 -13.73 -10.98
CA ARG A 199 4.57 -14.99 -10.47
C ARG A 199 5.57 -15.57 -9.47
N HIS A 200 5.23 -15.51 -8.19
CA HIS A 200 5.92 -16.30 -7.18
C HIS A 200 5.88 -17.77 -7.61
N ALA A 201 6.99 -18.49 -7.40
CA ALA A 201 6.96 -19.94 -7.46
C ALA A 201 5.90 -20.46 -6.46
N PRO A 202 5.21 -21.58 -6.75
CA PRO A 202 4.27 -22.15 -5.80
C PRO A 202 4.95 -22.34 -4.45
N ALA A 203 4.23 -22.05 -3.37
CA ALA A 203 4.76 -22.20 -2.02
C ALA A 203 5.34 -23.61 -1.84
N ALA A 204 6.47 -23.70 -1.13
CA ALA A 204 7.13 -24.98 -0.85
C ALA A 204 6.13 -25.96 -0.23
N GLU A 205 6.25 -27.24 -0.58
CA GLU A 205 5.27 -28.26 -0.19
C GLU A 205 4.98 -28.24 1.32
N PRO A 206 3.71 -28.44 1.74
CA PRO A 206 3.36 -28.47 3.15
C PRO A 206 4.27 -29.45 3.91
N LEU A 207 4.92 -28.96 4.97
CA LEU A 207 5.80 -29.79 5.79
C LEU A 207 5.07 -31.08 6.20
N PRO A 208 5.64 -32.26 5.93
CA PRO A 208 4.95 -33.52 6.16
C PRO A 208 4.57 -33.66 7.64
N PRO A 209 3.36 -34.16 7.97
CA PRO A 209 2.88 -34.21 9.34
C PRO A 209 3.82 -35.03 10.21
N GLY A 210 4.37 -34.38 11.24
CA GLY A 210 5.46 -34.93 12.05
C GLY A 210 5.13 -36.31 12.64
N SER A 211 5.89 -37.32 12.23
CA SER A 211 5.74 -38.68 12.74
C SER A 211 6.09 -38.73 14.23
N ARG A 212 5.15 -39.23 15.04
CA ARG A 212 5.40 -39.50 16.46
C ARG A 212 6.46 -40.60 16.58
N GLY A 213 7.37 -40.44 17.54
CA GLY A 213 8.53 -41.32 17.68
C GLY A 213 8.18 -42.77 18.02
N ALA A 214 8.83 -43.69 17.32
CA ALA A 214 9.13 -45.05 17.75
C ALA A 214 10.60 -45.31 17.38
N GLY A 215 11.35 -46.02 18.23
CA GLY A 215 12.82 -46.05 18.15
C GLY A 215 13.43 -47.42 17.81
N GLY A 216 14.77 -47.44 17.72
CA GLY A 216 15.59 -48.66 17.64
C GLY A 216 16.01 -49.07 16.22
N GLY A 217 17.30 -49.37 16.05
CA GLY A 217 17.89 -49.86 14.80
C GLY A 217 19.23 -49.20 14.46
N SER A 218 20.27 -49.99 14.20
CA SER A 218 21.66 -49.51 14.12
C SER A 218 22.44 -50.02 12.90
N THR A 219 22.95 -49.08 12.08
CA THR A 219 24.15 -49.19 11.20
C THR A 219 24.14 -50.25 10.06
N PRO A 220 25.08 -50.22 9.08
CA PRO A 220 26.06 -49.16 8.69
C PRO A 220 25.89 -48.70 7.21
N ALA A 221 26.86 -47.94 6.69
CA ALA A 221 26.80 -47.22 5.41
C ALA A 221 27.48 -47.91 4.19
N SER A 222 27.21 -47.42 2.98
CA SER A 222 28.07 -47.53 1.78
C SER A 222 27.72 -46.43 0.74
N PRO A 223 28.60 -46.10 -0.23
CA PRO A 223 28.90 -44.68 -0.49
C PRO A 223 28.64 -44.13 -1.91
N ALA A 224 28.83 -42.81 -1.99
CA ALA A 224 29.32 -42.02 -3.13
C ALA A 224 28.43 -41.79 -4.37
N ARG A 225 28.23 -40.50 -4.68
CA ARG A 225 28.87 -39.85 -5.85
C ARG A 225 28.94 -38.33 -5.65
N ALA A 226 30.14 -37.76 -5.77
CA ALA A 226 30.31 -36.32 -5.91
C ALA A 226 30.05 -35.92 -7.37
N ASN A 227 29.44 -34.76 -7.59
CA ASN A 227 29.30 -34.16 -8.91
C ASN A 227 29.92 -32.75 -8.91
N PRO A 228 31.15 -32.56 -9.43
CA PRO A 228 31.89 -31.31 -9.28
C PRO A 228 31.50 -30.29 -10.35
N ASN A 229 30.33 -29.65 -10.21
CA ASN A 229 30.01 -28.46 -11.02
C ASN A 229 28.97 -27.53 -10.36
N SER A 230 29.41 -26.70 -9.42
CA SER A 230 28.62 -25.59 -8.86
C SER A 230 29.52 -24.37 -8.59
N SER A 231 29.82 -23.62 -9.64
CA SER A 231 30.54 -22.34 -9.60
C SER A 231 29.68 -21.24 -8.98
N HIS A 232 29.71 -21.13 -7.65
CA HIS A 232 29.10 -20.01 -6.91
C HIS A 232 29.75 -18.66 -7.25
N PRO A 233 28.94 -17.62 -7.47
CA PRO A 233 29.31 -16.23 -7.20
C PRO A 233 28.75 -15.78 -5.84
N ASP A 234 29.66 -15.65 -4.87
CA ASP A 234 29.64 -14.67 -3.76
C ASP A 234 28.26 -14.25 -3.15
N THR A 235 27.79 -15.00 -2.16
CA THR A 235 26.63 -14.63 -1.32
C THR A 235 26.99 -13.54 -0.31
N ARG A 236 26.97 -12.26 -0.71
CA ARG A 236 27.10 -11.14 0.25
C ARG A 236 25.75 -10.73 0.84
N GLU A 237 25.75 -10.63 2.16
CA GLU A 237 24.59 -10.29 2.99
C GLU A 237 23.97 -8.94 2.57
N ARG A 238 22.73 -8.96 2.06
CA ARG A 238 21.90 -7.75 2.06
C ARG A 238 21.18 -7.66 3.40
N ARG A 239 21.77 -6.93 4.34
CA ARG A 239 21.14 -6.60 5.64
C ARG A 239 19.79 -5.93 5.39
N TRP A 240 18.75 -6.49 5.98
CA TRP A 240 17.43 -5.86 6.05
C TRP A 240 17.43 -4.73 7.10
N THR A 241 17.81 -3.52 6.70
CA THR A 241 17.58 -2.31 7.50
C THR A 241 16.10 -1.95 7.51
N ARG A 242 15.35 -2.56 8.44
CA ARG A 242 14.08 -2.00 8.91
C ARG A 242 14.33 -0.61 9.51
N PHE A 243 13.53 0.36 9.11
CA PHE A 243 13.35 1.61 9.84
C PHE A 243 11.86 1.92 9.95
N LEU A 244 11.42 2.16 11.18
CA LEU A 244 10.20 2.88 11.52
C LEU A 244 10.54 4.38 11.61
#